data_AF-D8QK55-F1
#
_entry.id   AF-D8QK55-F1
#
_cell.length_a   1.000
_cell.length_b   1.000
_cell.length_c   1.000
_cell.angle_alpha   90.00
_cell.angle_beta   90.00
_cell.angle_gamma   90.00
#
_symmetry.space_group_name_H-M   'P 1'
#
loop_
_entity.id
_entity.type
_entity.pdbx_description
1 polymer ?
#
loop_
_entity_poly.entity_id
_entity_poly.type
_entity_poly.pdbx_seq_one_letter_code
_entity_poly.pdbx_strand_id
1 'polypeptide(L)' 'EFEELYVQRRADRLHFVRASIHAPSHMPRETERLGPSMIYSQFTMERTIGNLGEEIKQHSNPYANLSERAI' A
#
# COMPACT_ATOMS: atom_id res chain seq x y z
N GLU A 1 -18.95 17.71 5.87
CA GLU A 1 -18.40 19.05 6.15
C GLU A 1 -17.25 19.46 5.23
N PHE A 2 -15.96 19.09 5.44
CA PHE A 2 -14.87 19.58 4.56
C PHE A 2 -15.05 19.12 3.10
N GLU A 3 -15.52 17.89 2.91
CA GLU A 3 -15.76 17.32 1.60
C GLU A 3 -16.85 18.09 0.85
N GLU A 4 -17.88 18.59 1.53
CA GLU A 4 -18.98 19.31 0.88
C GLU A 4 -18.65 20.79 0.66
N LEU A 5 -17.91 21.41 1.59
CA LEU A 5 -17.57 22.83 1.53
C LEU A 5 -16.41 23.11 0.58
N TYR A 6 -15.37 22.26 0.60
CA TYR A 6 -14.10 22.59 -0.04
C TYR A 6 -13.75 21.69 -1.23
N VAL A 7 -14.00 20.38 -1.17
CA VAL A 7 -13.56 19.43 -2.21
C VAL A 7 -14.66 19.15 -3.22
N GLN A 8 -15.90 19.05 -2.76
CA GLN A 8 -17.11 18.77 -3.54
C GLN A 8 -17.00 17.52 -4.42
N ARG A 9 -16.26 16.50 -3.98
CA ARG A 9 -15.93 15.30 -4.77
C ARG A 9 -15.31 15.60 -6.14
N ARG A 10 -14.65 16.76 -6.28
CA ARG A 10 -14.02 17.22 -7.51
C ARG A 10 -12.50 17.06 -7.43
N ALA A 11 -11.93 16.34 -8.40
CA ALA A 11 -10.50 16.06 -8.45
C ALA A 11 -9.65 17.35 -8.54
N ASP A 12 -10.11 18.36 -9.30
CA ASP A 12 -9.45 19.65 -9.43
C ASP A 12 -9.43 20.47 -8.13
N ARG A 13 -10.23 20.08 -7.14
CA ARG A 13 -10.36 20.73 -5.82
C ARG A 13 -9.68 19.96 -4.69
N LEU A 14 -8.98 18.85 -4.97
CA LEU A 14 -8.30 18.07 -3.94
C LEU A 14 -7.24 18.87 -3.17
N HIS A 15 -6.68 19.92 -3.80
CA HIS A 15 -5.68 20.79 -3.18
C HIS A 15 -6.20 21.59 -1.97
N PHE A 16 -7.52 21.66 -1.74
CA PHE A 16 -8.10 22.34 -0.57
C PHE A 16 -7.98 21.53 0.73
N VAL A 17 -7.54 20.28 0.67
CA VAL A 17 -7.40 19.42 1.85
C VAL A 17 -6.09 18.63 1.76
N ARG A 18 -5.46 18.37 2.90
CA ARG A 18 -4.27 17.52 2.93
C ARG A 18 -4.64 16.10 2.54
N ALA A 19 -3.79 15.45 1.74
CA ALA A 19 -3.97 14.05 1.35
C ALA A 19 -4.11 13.12 2.58
N SER A 20 -3.37 13.40 3.66
CA SER A 20 -3.43 12.66 4.92
C SER A 20 -4.75 12.80 5.69
N ILE A 21 -5.63 13.72 5.28
CA ILE A 21 -6.99 13.86 5.83
C ILE A 21 -8.00 13.28 4.84
N HIS A 22 -7.91 13.68 3.57
CA HIS A 22 -8.87 13.27 2.54
C HIS A 22 -8.85 11.76 2.31
N ALA A 23 -7.69 11.18 2.00
CA ALA A 23 -7.62 9.76 1.65
C ALA A 23 -8.11 8.84 2.78
N PRO A 24 -7.67 8.99 4.05
CA PRO A 24 -8.17 8.15 5.14
C PRO A 24 -9.65 8.34 5.43
N SER A 25 -10.19 9.55 5.28
CA SER A 25 -11.63 9.82 5.52
C SER A 25 -12.55 9.08 4.53
N HIS A 26 -12.07 8.82 3.31
CA HIS A 26 -12.83 8.10 2.29
C HIS A 26 -12.53 6.59 2.25
N MET A 27 -11.40 6.16 2.82
CA MET A 27 -10.89 4.79 2.70
C MET A 27 -11.88 3.70 3.14
N PRO A 28 -12.62 3.81 4.26
CA PRO A 28 -13.57 2.76 4.67
C PRO A 28 -14.68 2.53 3.64
N ARG A 29 -15.32 3.61 3.18
CA ARG A 29 -16.42 3.53 2.19
C ARG A 29 -15.95 3.01 0.85
N GLU A 30 -14.80 3.47 0.36
CA GLU A 30 -14.26 2.97 -0.91
C GLU A 30 -13.79 1.52 -0.78
N THR A 31 -13.36 1.07 0.41
CA THR A 31 -13.03 -0.34 0.67
C THR A 31 -14.27 -1.23 0.60
N GLU A 32 -15.40 -0.79 1.17
CA GLU A 32 -16.67 -1.53 1.05
C GLU A 32 -17.16 -1.58 -0.40
N ARG A 33 -16.99 -0.49 -1.15
CA ARG A 33 -17.51 -0.35 -2.52
C ARG A 33 -16.66 -1.07 -3.57
N LEU A 34 -15.33 -0.95 -3.49
CA LEU A 34 -14.38 -1.39 -4.51
C LEU A 34 -13.46 -2.51 -4.02
N GLY A 35 -13.56 -2.90 -2.76
CA GLY A 35 -12.60 -3.76 -2.11
C GLY A 35 -11.32 -3.02 -1.70
N PRO A 36 -10.37 -3.74 -1.09
CA PRO A 36 -9.14 -3.18 -0.53
C PRO A 36 -8.12 -2.80 -1.63
N SER A 37 -8.42 -1.74 -2.40
CA SER A 37 -7.69 -1.18 -3.55
C SER A 37 -6.18 -1.47 -3.60
N MET A 38 -5.32 -0.55 -3.14
CA MET A 38 -3.85 -0.71 -3.17
C MET A 38 -3.37 -1.85 -2.27
N ILE A 39 -4.13 -2.17 -1.23
CA ILE A 39 -3.73 -3.14 -0.20
C ILE A 39 -3.69 -4.56 -0.78
N TYR A 40 -4.48 -4.86 -1.81
CA TYR A 40 -4.50 -6.17 -2.45
C TYR A 40 -3.12 -6.58 -2.99
N SER A 41 -2.49 -5.73 -3.80
CA SER A 41 -1.12 -5.96 -4.28
C SER A 41 -0.08 -5.76 -3.18
N GLN A 42 -0.28 -4.78 -2.29
CA GLN A 42 0.62 -4.50 -1.17
C GLN A 42 0.87 -5.76 -0.32
N PHE A 43 -0.19 -6.48 0.05
CA PHE A 43 -0.07 -7.69 0.87
C PHE A 43 0.86 -8.72 0.25
N THR A 44 0.68 -9.02 -1.04
CA THR A 44 1.54 -9.99 -1.73
C THR A 44 3.00 -9.53 -1.78
N MET A 45 3.25 -8.25 -2.05
CA MET A 45 4.60 -7.69 -2.10
C MET A 45 5.27 -7.69 -0.72
N GLU A 46 4.60 -7.20 0.32
CA GLU A 46 5.13 -7.19 1.69
C GLU A 46 5.41 -8.61 2.18
N ARG A 47 4.53 -9.56 1.87
CA ARG A 47 4.76 -10.97 2.16
C ARG A 47 6.00 -11.49 1.44
N THR A 48 6.16 -11.20 0.14
CA THR A 48 7.35 -11.61 -0.61
C THR A 48 8.63 -10.99 -0.05
N ILE A 49 8.61 -9.70 0.32
CA ILE A 49 9.73 -9.03 0.96
C ILE A 49 10.09 -9.71 2.28
N GLY A 50 9.09 -10.04 3.11
CA GLY A 50 9.28 -10.77 4.35
C GLY A 50 9.94 -12.14 4.12
N ASN A 51 9.37 -12.94 3.21
CA ASN A 51 9.93 -14.24 2.85
C ASN A 51 11.38 -14.12 2.34
N LEU A 52 11.67 -13.17 1.44
CA LEU A 52 13.03 -12.95 0.94
C LEU A 52 13.98 -12.50 2.06
N GLY A 53 13.53 -11.66 2.99
CA GLY A 53 14.30 -11.27 4.17
C GLY A 53 14.66 -12.47 5.05
N GLU A 54 13.73 -13.42 5.21
CA GLU A 54 13.97 -14.68 5.91
C GLU A 54 14.98 -15.58 5.17
N GLU A 55 15.05 -15.55 3.85
CA GLU A 55 16.01 -16.34 3.09
C GLU A 55 17.41 -15.72 3.05
N ILE A 56 17.50 -14.41 2.79
CA ILE A 56 18.76 -13.73 2.49
C ILE A 56 19.75 -13.86 3.66
N LYS A 57 19.33 -13.54 4.91
CA LYS A 57 20.07 -13.62 6.21
C LYS A 57 21.52 -13.08 6.28
N GLN A 58 22.19 -12.79 5.17
CA GLN A 58 23.58 -12.35 5.08
C GLN A 58 23.73 -11.30 3.97
N HIS A 59 24.00 -10.05 4.36
CA HIS A 59 24.09 -8.94 3.41
C HIS A 59 25.29 -9.04 2.45
N SER A 60 26.38 -9.71 2.84
CA SER A 60 27.61 -9.83 2.02
C SER A 60 27.53 -10.93 0.96
N ASN A 61 26.60 -11.89 1.12
CA ASN A 61 26.34 -12.95 0.16
C ASN A 61 24.83 -13.26 0.11
N PRO A 62 24.02 -12.34 -0.44
CA PRO A 62 22.58 -12.37 -0.25
C PRO A 62 21.87 -13.51 -0.97
N TYR A 63 22.52 -14.13 -1.96
CA TYR A 63 21.91 -15.18 -2.78
C TYR A 63 22.33 -16.61 -2.39
N ALA A 64 23.21 -16.80 -1.40
CA ALA A 64 23.72 -18.13 -1.04
C ALA A 64 22.59 -19.10 -0.68
N ASN A 65 21.77 -18.73 0.32
CA ASN A 65 20.66 -19.55 0.79
C ASN A 65 19.56 -19.71 -0.28
N LEU A 66 19.28 -18.63 -1.04
CA LEU A 66 18.32 -18.66 -2.13
C LEU A 66 18.73 -19.66 -3.22
N SER A 67 20.01 -19.70 -3.55
CA SER A 67 20.56 -20.61 -4.56
C SER A 67 20.55 -22.07 -4.09
N GLU A 68 20.80 -22.32 -2.81
CA GLU A 68 20.71 -23.67 -2.22
C GLU A 68 19.28 -24.23 -2.23
N ARG A 69 18.28 -23.35 -2.11
CA ARG A 69 16.86 -23.72 -2.03
C ARG A 69 16.11 -23.67 -3.37
N ALA A 70 16.74 -23.15 -4.42
CA ALA A 70 16.19 -23.13 -5.77
C ALA A 70 16.32 -24.53 -6.39
N ILE A 71 15.22 -25.30 -6.38
CA ILE A 71 15.08 -26.59 -7.08
C ILE A 71 14.52 -26.35 -8.48
#